data_AF-A0A972Z0Q3-F1
#
_entry.id   AF-A0A972Z0Q3-F1
#
_cell.length_a   1.000
_cell.length_b   1.000
_cell.length_c   1.000
_cell.angle_alpha   90.00
_cell.angle_beta   90.00
_cell.angle_gamma   90.00
#
_symmetry.space_group_name_H-M   'P 1'
#
loop_
_entity.id
_entity.type
_entity.pdbx_description
1 polymer ?
#
loop_
_entity_poly.entity_id
_entity_poly.type
_entity_poly.pdbx_seq_one_letter_code
_entity_poly.pdbx_strand_id
1 'polypeptide(L)' 'MPINLDDSICPLCQQNNRCDVQSQQGCWCMKAEVPAALLEQLPDSLKGTICICNACIARFQQQNAQ' A
#
# COMPACT_ATOMS: atom_id res chain seq x y z
N MET A 1 -1.60 -8.22 23.64
CA MET A 1 -1.05 -6.92 23.23
C MET A 1 -1.47 -6.71 21.79
N PRO A 2 -2.19 -5.64 21.43
CA PRO A 2 -2.55 -5.42 20.04
C PRO A 2 -1.26 -5.13 19.29
N ILE A 3 -1.00 -5.91 18.25
CA ILE A 3 0.06 -5.68 17.29
C ILE A 3 -0.33 -4.35 16.65
N ASN A 4 0.36 -3.25 16.99
CA ASN A 4 0.14 -1.96 16.37
C ASN A 4 0.70 -2.10 14.96
N LEU A 5 -0.15 -2.60 14.07
CA LEU A 5 0.11 -2.62 12.65
C LEU A 5 0.09 -1.15 12.28
N ASP A 6 1.27 -0.52 12.27
CA ASP A 6 1.36 0.88 11.88
C ASP A 6 0.83 0.95 10.44
N ASP A 7 -0.41 1.41 10.28
CA ASP A 7 -1.07 1.60 8.99
C ASP A 7 -0.32 2.60 8.10
N SER A 8 0.71 3.24 8.67
CA SER A 8 1.69 4.11 8.02
C SER A 8 2.87 3.36 7.41
N ILE A 9 3.01 2.04 7.57
CA ILE A 9 4.15 1.27 7.04
C ILE A 9 3.72 0.38 5.88
N CYS A 10 4.45 0.48 4.76
CA CYS A 10 4.24 -0.36 3.59
C CYS A 10 4.76 -1.78 3.87
N PRO A 11 3.95 -2.84 3.66
CA PRO A 11 4.35 -4.22 3.98
C PRO A 11 5.39 -4.76 2.99
N LEU A 12 5.54 -4.14 1.81
CA LEU A 12 6.47 -4.57 0.76
C LEU A 12 7.89 -4.04 0.98
N CYS A 13 8.04 -2.78 1.39
CA CYS A 13 9.35 -2.14 1.57
C CYS A 13 9.66 -1.76 3.02
N GLN A 14 8.73 -1.97 3.95
CA GLN A 14 8.85 -1.60 5.37
C GLN A 14 9.20 -0.12 5.59
N GLN A 15 8.86 0.73 4.62
CA GLN A 15 9.02 2.18 4.71
C GLN A 15 7.67 2.84 4.94
N ASN A 16 7.70 4.12 5.34
CA ASN A 16 6.48 4.90 5.49
C ASN A 16 5.69 4.91 4.16
N ASN A 17 4.45 4.42 4.17
CA ASN A 17 3.58 4.42 3.01
C ASN A 17 3.07 5.82 2.66
N ARG A 18 3.24 6.77 3.59
CA ARG A 18 2.75 8.16 3.48
C ARG A 18 1.27 8.18 3.11
N CYS A 19 0.53 7.22 3.62
CA CYS A 19 -0.89 7.16 3.40
C CYS A 19 -1.61 7.91 4.52
N ASP A 20 -2.17 9.05 4.15
CA ASP A 20 -2.87 9.92 5.09
C ASP A 20 -4.37 9.59 5.09
N VAL A 21 -4.70 8.31 5.37
CA VAL A 21 -6.10 7.83 5.35
C VAL A 21 -6.94 8.49 6.45
N GLN A 22 -6.28 8.99 7.50
CA GLN A 22 -6.91 9.73 8.60
C GLN A 22 -7.20 11.20 8.26
N SER A 23 -6.62 11.73 7.16
CA SER A 23 -6.90 13.10 6.72
C SER A 23 -8.30 13.21 6.10
N GLN A 24 -8.96 14.34 6.32
CA GLN A 24 -10.30 14.63 5.76
C GLN A 24 -10.31 14.62 4.22
N GLN A 25 -9.17 14.83 3.58
CA GLN A 25 -9.02 14.82 2.12
C GLN A 25 -8.92 13.40 1.54
N GLY A 26 -8.78 12.39 2.40
CA GLY A 26 -8.45 11.02 2.03
C GLY A 26 -7.00 10.87 1.57
N CYS A 27 -6.54 9.62 1.51
CA CYS A 27 -5.20 9.29 1.07
C CYS A 27 -5.10 9.28 -0.47
N TRP A 28 -3.94 9.68 -1.02
CA TRP A 28 -3.66 9.64 -2.45
C TRP A 28 -3.82 8.23 -3.04
N CYS A 29 -3.61 7.17 -2.23
CA CYS A 29 -3.71 5.78 -2.68
C CYS A 29 -5.14 5.41 -3.13
N MET A 30 -6.16 6.09 -2.61
CA MET A 30 -7.57 5.87 -3.00
C MET A 30 -7.86 6.40 -4.41
N LYS A 31 -7.05 7.35 -4.89
CA LYS A 31 -7.13 7.91 -6.25
C LYS A 31 -6.11 7.28 -7.19
N ALA A 32 -5.17 6.50 -6.67
CA ALA A 32 -4.17 5.80 -7.45
C ALA A 32 -4.69 4.42 -7.85
N GLU A 33 -4.41 4.02 -9.09
CA GLU A 33 -4.74 2.69 -9.55
C GLU A 33 -3.70 1.69 -9.03
N VAL A 34 -4.09 0.90 -8.02
CA VAL A 34 -3.24 -0.15 -7.46
C VAL A 34 -3.45 -1.43 -8.27
N PRO A 35 -2.40 -1.98 -8.91
CA PRO A 35 -2.54 -3.19 -9.72
C PRO A 35 -2.99 -4.39 -8.87
N ALA A 36 -4.01 -5.12 -9.34
CA ALA A 36 -4.53 -6.29 -8.63
C ALA A 36 -3.43 -7.34 -8.38
N ALA A 37 -2.56 -7.58 -9.37
CA ALA A 37 -1.42 -8.50 -9.23
C ALA A 37 -0.41 -8.09 -8.14
N LEU A 38 -0.37 -6.81 -7.75
CA LEU A 38 0.42 -6.35 -6.60
C LEU A 38 -0.28 -6.70 -5.28
N LEU A 39 -1.62 -6.57 -5.24
CA LEU A 39 -2.42 -6.96 -4.08
C LEU A 39 -2.42 -8.49 -3.89
N GLU A 40 -2.37 -9.26 -4.97
CA GLU A 40 -2.27 -10.73 -4.92
C GLU A 40 -0.96 -11.23 -4.30
N GLN A 41 0.11 -10.44 -4.35
CA GLN A 41 1.37 -10.76 -3.65
C GLN A 41 1.27 -10.57 -2.13
N LEU A 42 0.28 -9.83 -1.66
CA LEU A 42 0.05 -9.68 -0.22
C LEU A 42 -0.73 -10.88 0.33
N PRO A 43 -0.45 -11.29 1.58
CA PRO A 43 -1.31 -12.22 2.32
C PRO A 43 -2.73 -11.66 2.41
N ASP A 44 -3.75 -12.53 2.36
CA ASP A 44 -5.16 -12.11 2.49
C ASP A 44 -5.45 -11.33 3.78
N SER A 45 -4.69 -11.59 4.85
CA SER A 45 -4.79 -10.87 6.12
C SER A 45 -4.32 -9.40 6.05
N LEU A 46 -3.58 -9.01 5.02
CA LEU A 46 -3.10 -7.64 4.81
C LEU A 46 -3.87 -6.91 3.69
N LYS A 47 -4.60 -7.64 2.84
CA LYS A 47 -5.39 -7.07 1.74
C LYS A 47 -6.50 -6.21 2.31
N GLY A 48 -6.53 -4.93 1.92
CA GLY A 48 -7.52 -3.95 2.40
C GLY A 48 -7.31 -3.50 3.86
N THR A 49 -6.26 -3.98 4.54
CA THR A 49 -5.92 -3.57 5.91
C THR A 49 -4.74 -2.60 5.93
N ILE A 50 -3.69 -2.87 5.15
CA ILE A 50 -2.51 -1.98 5.05
C ILE A 50 -2.41 -1.33 3.68
N CYS A 51 -2.05 -0.04 3.66
CA CYS A 51 -1.79 0.71 2.44
C CYS A 51 -0.37 0.47 1.88
N ILE A 52 -0.26 0.34 0.56
CA ILE A 52 1.01 0.22 -0.17
C ILE A 52 1.53 1.62 -0.54
N CYS A 53 2.85 1.82 -0.44
CA CYS A 53 3.46 3.10 -0.81
C CYS A 53 3.52 3.31 -2.33
N ASN A 54 3.52 4.59 -2.75
CA ASN A 54 3.57 4.95 -4.17
C ASN A 54 4.81 4.37 -4.87
N ALA A 55 5.94 4.31 -4.16
CA ALA A 55 7.18 3.78 -4.71
C ALA A 55 7.07 2.29 -5.08
N CYS A 56 6.36 1.49 -4.28
CA CYS A 56 6.13 0.08 -4.57
C CYS A 56 5.17 -0.10 -5.75
N ILE A 57 4.10 0.69 -5.80
CA ILE A 57 3.15 0.67 -6.93
C ILE A 57 3.87 1.05 -8.23
N ALA A 58 4.62 2.16 -8.22
CA ALA A 58 5.37 2.62 -9.39
C ALA A 58 6.42 1.60 -9.86
N ARG A 59 7.16 0.97 -8.92
CA ARG A 59 8.10 -0.13 -9.27
C ARG A 59 7.38 -1.29 -9.93
N PHE A 60 6.25 -1.71 -9.38
CA PHE A 60 5.49 -2.83 -9.94
C PHE A 60 4.95 -2.51 -11.34
N GLN A 61 4.41 -1.31 -11.54
CA GLN A 61 3.97 -0.84 -12.86
C GLN A 61 5.12 -0.79 -13.87
N GLN A 62 6.31 -0.32 -13.46
CA GLN A 62 7.49 -0.32 -14.33
C GLN A 62 7.97 -1.74 -14.68
N GLN A 63 7.89 -2.69 -13.73
CA GLN A 63 8.30 -4.07 -13.95
C GLN A 63 7.31 -4.87 -14.82
N ASN A 64 6.00 -4.59 -14.70
CA ASN A 64 4.96 -5.23 -15.52
C ASN A 64 4.76 -4.59 -16.89
N ALA A 65 5.39 -3.44 -17.18
CA ALA A 65 5.37 -2.79 -18.48
C ALA A 65 6.47 -3.30 -19.44
N GLN A 66 7.15 -4.40 -19.08
CA GLN A 66 8.19 -5.08 -19.88
C GLN A 66 7.70 -6.46 -20.32
#